data_AF-A0A2T4UF04-F1
#
_entry.id   AF-A0A2T4UF04-F1
#
_cell.length_a   1.000
_cell.length_b   1.000
_cell.length_c   1.000
_cell.angle_alpha   90.00
_cell.angle_beta   90.00
_cell.angle_gamma   90.00
#
_symmetry.space_group_name_H-M   'P 1'
#
loop_
_entity.id
_entity.type
_entity.pdbx_description
1 polymer ?
#
loop_
_entity_poly.entity_id
_entity_poly.type
_entity_poly.pdbx_seq_one_letter_code
_entity_poly.pdbx_strand_id
1 'polypeptide(L)'
;MGVGIDLVEITRVEEALQRRPGLAQRLFTEAELAYADGTGRPGEHLAARFAAKEAVAKALALEAGWAWREVEVVADGGPPSIRLHGDVAARAGAQGVTAVQVSLTHARDTAGAVALTVPAA
;
A
#
# COMPACT_ATOMS: atom_id res chain seq x y z
N MET A 1 14.29 -3.37 12.72
CA MET A 1 14.10 -3.72 11.30
C MET A 1 12.93 -4.68 11.23
N GLY A 2 11.90 -4.31 10.49
CA GLY A 2 10.64 -5.06 10.34
C GLY A 2 10.42 -5.43 8.88
N VAL A 3 9.71 -6.52 8.65
CA VAL A 3 9.39 -7.03 7.32
C VAL A 3 7.90 -7.35 7.23
N GLY A 4 7.31 -7.08 6.09
CA GLY A 4 5.94 -7.47 5.79
C GLY A 4 5.81 -7.95 4.37
N ILE A 5 4.96 -8.96 4.16
CA ILE A 5 4.61 -9.48 2.85
C ILE A 5 3.09 -9.61 2.77
N ASP A 6 2.53 -9.27 1.63
CA ASP A 6 1.13 -9.48 1.34
C ASP A 6 0.93 -9.96 -0.10
N LEU A 7 -0.09 -10.79 -0.29
CA LEU A 7 -0.50 -11.33 -1.58
C LEU A 7 -2.02 -11.33 -1.61
N VAL A 8 -2.59 -10.77 -2.68
CA VAL A 8 -4.04 -10.67 -2.88
C VAL A 8 -4.44 -11.16 -4.26
N GLU A 9 -5.67 -11.67 -4.34
CA GLU A 9 -6.34 -11.92 -5.62
C GLU A 9 -6.86 -10.59 -6.19
N ILE A 10 -6.51 -10.31 -7.45
CA ILE A 10 -6.89 -9.07 -8.14
C ILE A 10 -8.42 -8.98 -8.24
N THR A 11 -9.06 -10.08 -8.65
CA THR A 11 -10.53 -10.17 -8.80
C THR A 11 -11.24 -9.85 -7.50
N ARG A 12 -10.73 -10.35 -6.36
CA ARG A 12 -11.30 -10.08 -5.04
C ARG A 12 -11.24 -8.59 -4.67
N VAL A 13 -10.17 -7.89 -5.04
CA VAL A 13 -10.06 -6.44 -4.82
C VAL A 13 -11.03 -5.70 -5.72
N GLU A 14 -11.11 -6.06 -7.01
CA GLU A 14 -12.02 -5.45 -7.98
C GLU A 14 -13.49 -5.60 -7.56
N GLU A 15 -13.93 -6.82 -7.25
CA GLU A 15 -15.28 -7.11 -6.77
C GLU A 15 -15.61 -6.35 -5.48
N ALA A 16 -14.64 -6.26 -4.56
CA ALA A 16 -14.81 -5.55 -3.31
C ALA A 16 -14.99 -4.03 -3.50
N LEU A 17 -14.30 -3.44 -4.47
CA LEU A 17 -14.41 -2.03 -4.83
C LEU A 17 -15.73 -1.74 -5.57
N GLN A 18 -16.14 -2.62 -6.48
CA GLN A 18 -17.42 -2.50 -7.20
C GLN A 18 -18.62 -2.64 -6.25
N ARG A 19 -18.58 -3.60 -5.33
CA ARG A 19 -19.70 -3.90 -4.42
C ARG A 19 -19.91 -2.83 -3.33
N ARG A 20 -18.87 -2.06 -2.99
CA ARG A 20 -18.90 -1.14 -1.82
C ARG A 20 -18.58 0.29 -2.26
N PRO A 21 -19.61 1.11 -2.57
CA PRO A 21 -19.43 2.53 -2.83
C PRO A 21 -18.66 3.21 -1.69
N GLY A 22 -17.70 4.07 -2.03
CA GLY A 22 -16.85 4.75 -1.05
C GLY A 22 -15.64 3.95 -0.56
N LEU A 23 -15.55 2.65 -0.87
CA LEU A 23 -14.40 1.84 -0.43
C LEU A 23 -13.10 2.34 -1.03
N ALA A 24 -13.08 2.65 -2.32
CA ALA A 24 -11.89 3.14 -3.03
C ALA A 24 -11.32 4.40 -2.34
N GLN A 25 -12.19 5.37 -2.04
CA GLN A 25 -11.84 6.63 -1.37
C GLN A 25 -11.40 6.43 0.09
N ARG A 26 -11.78 5.31 0.71
CA ARG A 26 -11.32 4.96 2.06
C ARG A 26 -9.95 4.29 2.04
N LEU A 27 -9.66 3.48 1.03
CA LEU A 27 -8.43 2.68 0.94
C LEU A 27 -7.26 3.44 0.30
N PHE A 28 -7.55 4.26 -0.71
CA PHE A 28 -6.54 4.87 -1.58
C PHE A 28 -6.57 6.40 -1.50
N THR A 29 -5.40 7.02 -1.65
CA THR A 29 -5.29 8.47 -1.84
C THR A 29 -5.81 8.86 -3.22
N GLU A 30 -6.13 10.14 -3.41
CA GLU A 30 -6.54 10.66 -4.72
C GLU A 30 -5.45 10.46 -5.77
N ALA A 31 -4.18 10.60 -5.38
CA ALA A 31 -3.04 10.36 -6.27
C ALA A 31 -2.92 8.88 -6.68
N GLU A 32 -3.18 7.94 -5.76
CA GLU A 32 -3.18 6.51 -6.08
C GLU A 32 -4.31 6.12 -7.03
N LEU A 33 -5.50 6.69 -6.84
CA LEU A 33 -6.66 6.49 -7.72
C LEU A 33 -6.38 7.08 -9.10
N ALA A 34 -5.91 8.33 -9.17
CA ALA A 34 -5.57 8.99 -10.42
C ALA A 34 -4.47 8.23 -11.19
N TYR A 35 -3.46 7.71 -10.49
CA TYR A 35 -2.46 6.84 -11.11
C TYR A 35 -3.13 5.61 -11.71
N ALA A 36 -3.94 4.87 -10.94
CA ALA A 36 -4.53 3.62 -11.39
C ALA A 36 -5.46 3.83 -12.59
N ASP A 37 -6.27 4.88 -12.57
CA ASP A 37 -7.17 5.27 -13.66
C ASP A 37 -6.42 5.64 -14.95
N GLY A 38 -5.20 6.17 -14.83
CA GLY A 38 -4.32 6.46 -15.97
C GLY A 38 -3.68 5.22 -16.61
N THR A 39 -3.86 4.03 -16.03
CA THR A 39 -3.30 2.77 -16.54
C THR A 39 -4.31 1.98 -17.37
N GLY A 40 -3.82 1.04 -18.20
CA GLY A 40 -4.71 0.15 -18.96
C GLY A 40 -5.42 -0.92 -18.11
N ARG A 41 -5.01 -1.13 -16.85
CA ARG A 41 -5.57 -2.16 -15.94
C ARG A 41 -5.69 -1.62 -14.50
N PRO A 42 -6.61 -0.69 -14.21
CA PRO A 42 -6.69 -0.04 -12.90
C PRO A 42 -6.81 -1.02 -11.72
N GLY A 43 -7.58 -2.10 -11.87
CA GLY A 43 -7.79 -3.10 -10.81
C GLY A 43 -6.50 -3.82 -10.38
N GLU A 44 -5.62 -4.16 -11.32
CA GLU A 44 -4.31 -4.76 -11.03
C GLU A 44 -3.42 -3.79 -10.25
N HIS A 45 -3.38 -2.52 -10.65
CA HIS A 45 -2.59 -1.48 -9.99
C HIS A 45 -3.13 -1.12 -8.60
N LEU A 46 -4.45 -1.17 -8.38
CA LEU A 46 -5.07 -0.99 -7.07
C LEU A 46 -4.84 -2.21 -6.17
N ALA A 47 -4.88 -3.42 -6.72
CA ALA A 47 -4.57 -4.64 -5.98
C ALA A 47 -3.11 -4.66 -5.49
N ALA A 48 -2.16 -4.28 -6.34
CA ALA A 48 -0.75 -4.16 -5.95
C ALA A 48 -0.54 -3.10 -4.85
N ARG A 49 -1.24 -1.96 -4.91
CA ARG A 49 -1.21 -0.94 -3.87
C ARG A 49 -1.86 -1.39 -2.57
N PHE A 50 -2.95 -2.13 -2.66
CA PHE A 50 -3.59 -2.72 -1.49
C PHE A 50 -2.62 -3.69 -0.78
N ALA A 51 -1.98 -4.58 -1.53
CA ALA A 51 -0.96 -5.47 -0.99
C ALA A 51 0.22 -4.70 -0.38
N ALA A 52 0.66 -3.61 -1.02
CA ALA A 52 1.72 -2.75 -0.49
C ALA A 52 1.36 -2.17 0.88
N LYS A 53 0.14 -1.64 1.02
CA LYS A 53 -0.33 -1.04 2.28
C LYS A 53 -0.41 -2.06 3.40
N GLU A 54 -0.89 -3.27 3.11
CA GLU A 54 -0.90 -4.38 4.06
C GLU A 54 0.51 -4.84 4.43
N ALA A 55 1.43 -4.93 3.45
CA ALA A 55 2.82 -5.27 3.71
C ALA A 55 3.49 -4.24 4.63
N VAL A 56 3.26 -2.94 4.41
CA VAL A 56 3.74 -1.86 5.29
C VAL A 56 3.14 -1.97 6.69
N ALA A 57 1.83 -2.22 6.80
CA ALA A 57 1.15 -2.39 8.08
C ALA A 57 1.75 -3.55 8.89
N LYS A 58 2.03 -4.68 8.24
CA LYS A 58 2.72 -5.83 8.85
C LYS A 58 4.15 -5.48 9.27
N ALA A 59 4.91 -4.78 8.42
CA ALA A 59 6.29 -4.41 8.71
C ALA A 59 6.42 -3.44 9.89
N LEU A 60 5.41 -2.60 10.13
CA LEU A 60 5.31 -1.65 11.25
C LEU A 60 4.52 -2.19 12.46
N ALA A 61 4.05 -3.45 12.40
CA ALA A 61 3.18 -4.06 13.41
C ALA A 61 1.95 -3.20 13.76
N LEU A 62 1.29 -2.61 12.76
CA LEU A 62 0.08 -1.81 12.96
C LEU A 62 -1.11 -2.71 13.33
N GLU A 63 -1.72 -2.42 14.47
CA GLU A 63 -3.00 -3.02 14.85
C GLU A 63 -4.17 -2.43 14.04
N ALA A 64 -5.33 -3.08 14.06
CA ALA A 64 -6.51 -2.61 13.34
C ALA A 64 -6.89 -1.15 13.66
N GLY A 65 -7.51 -0.47 12.69
CA GLY A 65 -8.02 0.90 12.86
C GLY A 65 -7.10 2.01 12.38
N TRP A 66 -5.96 1.69 11.74
CA TRP A 66 -5.16 2.68 11.03
C TRP A 66 -5.89 3.19 9.76
N ALA A 67 -5.62 4.44 9.40
CA ALA A 67 -6.18 5.04 8.21
C ALA A 67 -5.40 4.58 6.97
N TRP A 68 -6.05 3.84 6.08
CA TRP A 68 -5.42 3.27 4.88
C TRP A 68 -4.69 4.28 3.99
N ARG A 69 -5.19 5.51 3.93
CA ARG A 69 -4.60 6.62 3.17
C ARG A 69 -3.32 7.18 3.80
N GLU A 70 -3.02 6.84 5.05
CA GLU A 70 -1.77 7.22 5.71
C GLU A 70 -0.58 6.36 5.28
N VAL A 71 -0.83 5.26 4.57
CA VAL A 71 0.20 4.54 3.83
C VAL A 71 -0.06 4.80 2.35
N GLU A 72 0.75 5.62 1.72
CA GLU A 72 0.61 5.98 0.31
C GLU A 72 1.73 5.34 -0.52
N VAL A 73 1.35 4.68 -1.61
CA VAL A 73 2.26 4.16 -2.62
C VAL A 73 2.44 5.20 -3.73
N VAL A 74 3.63 5.80 -3.78
CA VAL A 74 4.01 6.83 -4.76
C VAL A 74 4.73 6.17 -5.93
N ALA A 75 4.33 6.50 -7.16
CA ALA A 75 4.87 5.92 -8.39
C ALA A 75 5.04 7.01 -9.47
N ASP A 76 6.12 7.78 -9.37
CA ASP A 76 6.38 8.97 -10.20
C ASP A 76 7.41 8.66 -11.32
N GLY A 77 7.21 7.57 -12.05
CA GLY A 77 8.09 7.16 -13.17
C GLY A 77 9.39 6.44 -12.78
N GLY A 78 9.63 6.25 -11.47
CA GLY A 78 10.70 5.42 -10.93
C GLY A 78 10.19 4.18 -10.17
N PRO A 79 11.06 3.51 -9.39
CA PRO A 79 10.63 2.46 -8.47
C PRO A 79 9.56 2.99 -7.50
N PRO A 80 8.56 2.16 -7.11
CA PRO A 80 7.56 2.58 -6.15
C PRO A 80 8.20 2.92 -4.80
N SER A 81 7.66 3.93 -4.12
CA SER A 81 8.10 4.35 -2.79
C SER A 81 6.91 4.49 -1.84
N ILE A 82 7.18 4.43 -0.53
CA ILE A 82 6.16 4.59 0.51
C ILE A 82 6.27 5.97 1.12
N ARG A 83 5.15 6.69 1.15
CA ARG A 83 4.99 7.90 1.96
C ARG A 83 4.04 7.61 3.10
N LEU A 84 4.52 7.80 4.33
CA LEU A 84 3.71 7.68 5.54
C LEU A 84 3.18 9.05 5.94
N HIS A 85 1.93 9.10 6.38
CA HIS A 85 1.26 10.32 6.86
C HIS A 85 0.72 10.11 8.28
N GLY A 86 0.29 11.20 8.92
CA GLY A 86 -0.51 11.19 10.13
C GLY A 86 0.00 10.27 11.25
N ASP A 87 -0.91 9.49 11.83
CA ASP A 87 -0.63 8.63 12.98
C ASP A 87 0.33 7.48 12.60
N VAL A 88 0.22 6.93 11.39
CA VAL A 88 1.15 5.90 10.92
C VAL A 88 2.58 6.42 10.83
N ALA A 89 2.78 7.66 10.35
CA ALA A 89 4.10 8.28 10.32
C ALA A 89 4.66 8.51 11.73
N ALA A 90 3.81 8.98 12.66
CA ALA A 90 4.21 9.19 14.05
C ALA A 90 4.62 7.87 14.73
N ARG A 91 3.88 6.79 14.52
CA ARG A 91 4.20 5.45 15.04
C ARG A 91 5.50 4.90 14.45
N ALA A 92 5.70 5.04 13.14
CA ALA A 92 6.96 4.64 12.49
C ALA A 92 8.15 5.39 13.09
N GLY A 93 8.02 6.72 13.27
CA GLY A 93 9.04 7.54 13.92
C GLY A 93 9.32 7.12 15.36
N ALA A 94 8.29 6.80 16.16
CA ALA A 94 8.46 6.31 17.53
C ALA A 94 9.17 4.94 17.60
N GLN A 95 9.10 4.14 16.53
CA GLN A 95 9.85 2.89 16.38
C GLN A 95 11.28 3.09 15.82
N GLY A 96 11.70 4.34 15.57
CA GLY A 96 13.00 4.66 14.98
C GLY A 96 13.10 4.35 13.48
N VAL A 97 11.97 4.14 12.80
CA VAL A 97 11.92 3.90 11.35
C VAL A 97 12.02 5.23 10.60
N THR A 98 13.00 5.33 9.70
CA THR A 98 13.25 6.52 8.87
C THR A 98 12.70 6.37 7.45
N ALA A 99 12.58 5.13 6.96
CA ALA A 99 12.00 4.85 5.66
C ALA A 99 11.36 3.45 5.62
N VAL A 100 10.48 3.24 4.64
CA VAL A 100 9.97 1.91 4.29
C VAL A 100 10.27 1.66 2.81
N GLN A 101 11.07 0.63 2.53
CA GLN A 101 11.32 0.18 1.17
C GLN A 101 10.24 -0.80 0.76
N VAL A 102 9.80 -0.75 -0.50
CA VAL A 102 8.75 -1.63 -1.02
C VAL A 102 9.16 -2.19 -2.38
N SER A 103 8.74 -3.41 -2.66
CA SER A 103 8.74 -3.99 -4.01
C SER A 103 7.37 -4.58 -4.30
N LEU A 104 6.86 -4.32 -5.50
CA LEU A 104 5.54 -4.73 -5.96
C LEU A 104 5.70 -5.72 -7.11
N THR A 105 4.80 -6.69 -7.18
CA THR A 105 4.70 -7.60 -8.32
C THR A 105 3.23 -7.92 -8.57
N HIS A 106 2.91 -8.27 -9.80
CA HIS A 106 1.62 -8.84 -10.15
C HIS A 106 1.79 -9.89 -11.24
N ALA A 107 0.87 -10.83 -11.26
CA ALA A 107 0.75 -11.87 -12.26
C ALA A 107 -0.65 -11.77 -12.89
N ARG A 108 -1.14 -12.85 -13.48
CA ARG A 108 -2.46 -12.88 -14.11
C ARG A 108 -3.58 -12.55 -13.13
N ASP A 109 -3.58 -13.24 -11.98
CA ASP A 109 -4.71 -13.26 -11.04
C ASP A 109 -4.35 -12.70 -9.66
N THR A 110 -3.06 -12.50 -9.39
CA THR A 110 -2.55 -12.11 -8.08
C THR A 110 -1.67 -10.87 -8.15
N ALA A 111 -1.70 -10.08 -7.09
CA ALA A 111 -0.78 -8.98 -6.86
C ALA A 111 -0.16 -9.13 -5.47
N GLY A 112 1.12 -8.79 -5.33
CA GLY A 112 1.85 -8.95 -4.09
C GLY A 112 2.84 -7.82 -3.84
N ALA A 113 3.21 -7.68 -2.58
CA ALA A 113 4.18 -6.70 -2.15
C ALA A 113 5.03 -7.21 -0.99
N VAL A 114 6.29 -6.79 -0.95
CA VAL A 114 7.17 -6.92 0.21
C VAL A 114 7.58 -5.53 0.68
N ALA A 115 7.56 -5.31 1.99
CA ALA A 115 7.95 -4.07 2.64
C ALA A 115 9.02 -4.32 3.70
N LEU A 116 10.01 -3.43 3.79
CA LEU A 116 11.12 -3.47 4.74
C LEU A 116 11.26 -2.12 5.44
N THR A 117 11.24 -2.10 6.78
CA THR A 117 11.51 -0.87 7.54
C THR A 117 13.00 -0.64 7.70
N VAL A 118 13.43 0.58 7.41
CA VAL A 118 14.81 1.04 7.51
C VAL A 118 14.93 1.90 8.77
N PRO A 119 15.77 1.53 9.75
CA PRO A 119 15.99 2.35 10.94
C PRO A 119 16.91 3.55 10.65
N ALA A 120 16.96 4.51 11.58
CA ALA A 120 18.08 5.45 11.63
C ALA A 120 19.39 4.68 11.85
N ALA A 121 20.47 5.10 11.18
CA ALA A 121 21.81 4.54 11.34
C ALA A 121 22.39 4.83 12.72
#